data_AF-A0A9P1EA56-F1
#
_entry.id   AF-A0A9P1EA56-F1
#
_cell.length_a   1.000
_cell.length_b   1.000
_cell.length_c   1.000
_cell.angle_alpha   90.00
_cell.angle_beta   90.00
_cell.angle_gamma   90.00
#
_symmetry.space_group_name_H-M   'P 1'
#
loop_
_entity.id
_entity.type
_entity.pdbx_description
1 polymer ?
#
loop_
_entity_poly.entity_id
_entity_poly.type
_entity_poly.pdbx_seq_one_letter_code
_entity_poly.pdbx_strand_id
1 'polypeptide(L)'
;MKEGKSVLEQTQEFELILHSLREADMELPEKFKVMAVIEKFPKSWEDFGLTLKHKMKKITWKSLMHSITVEEEHKKAGYIVPVEFQPKAHVVT
;
A
#
# COMPACT_ATOMS: atom_id res chain seq x y z
N MET A 1 0.39 -10.46 -3.91
CA MET A 1 1.14 -10.45 -2.65
C MET A 1 0.48 -11.44 -1.71
N LYS A 2 1.23 -11.91 -0.72
CA LYS A 2 0.79 -12.94 0.21
C LYS A 2 0.54 -12.32 1.58
N GLU A 3 -0.51 -12.79 2.24
CA GLU A 3 -0.75 -12.52 3.66
C GLU A 3 0.42 -13.01 4.51
N GLY A 4 0.63 -12.38 5.67
CA GLY A 4 1.68 -12.77 6.63
C GLY A 4 3.11 -12.49 6.18
N LYS A 5 3.32 -11.84 5.02
CA LYS A 5 4.61 -11.32 4.57
C LYS A 5 4.53 -9.81 4.44
N SER A 6 5.64 -9.11 4.68
CA SER A 6 5.73 -7.67 4.44
C SER A 6 5.33 -7.35 3.01
N VAL A 7 4.45 -6.36 2.85
CA VAL A 7 4.05 -5.84 1.55
C VAL A 7 5.19 -4.99 0.99
N LEU A 8 5.91 -4.27 1.84
CA LEU A 8 7.10 -3.53 1.46
C LEU A 8 8.17 -4.45 0.85
N GLU A 9 8.55 -5.52 1.53
CA GLU A 9 9.57 -6.48 1.04
C GLU A 9 9.15 -7.09 -0.31
N GLN A 10 7.90 -7.54 -0.42
CA GLN A 10 7.37 -8.08 -1.68
C GLN A 10 7.35 -7.04 -2.82
N THR A 11 7.17 -5.76 -2.50
CA THR A 11 7.21 -4.68 -3.51
C THR A 11 8.64 -4.39 -3.95
N GLN A 12 9.61 -4.45 -3.04
CA GLN A 12 11.03 -4.34 -3.35
C GLN A 12 11.51 -5.51 -4.21
N GLU A 13 11.07 -6.75 -3.93
CA GLU A 13 11.32 -7.91 -4.81
C GLU A 13 10.78 -7.67 -6.23
N PHE A 14 9.59 -7.08 -6.35
CA PHE A 14 9.03 -6.72 -7.66
C PHE A 14 9.86 -5.62 -8.35
N GLU A 15 10.39 -4.64 -7.62
CA GLU A 15 11.28 -3.62 -8.15
C GLU A 15 12.57 -4.22 -8.76
N LEU A 16 13.12 -5.27 -8.15
CA LEU A 16 14.26 -6.01 -8.69
C LEU A 16 13.92 -6.67 -10.04
N ILE A 17 12.72 -7.25 -10.18
CA ILE A 17 12.26 -7.81 -11.46
C ILE A 17 12.12 -6.68 -12.51
N LEU A 18 11.54 -5.55 -12.13
CA LEU A 18 11.42 -4.38 -13.01
C LEU A 18 12.79 -3.86 -13.46
N HIS A 19 13.80 -3.91 -12.59
CA HIS A 19 15.17 -3.56 -12.91
C HIS A 19 15.76 -4.51 -13.96
N SER A 20 15.68 -5.82 -13.77
CA SER A 20 16.16 -6.80 -14.75
C SER A 20 15.44 -6.68 -16.10
N LEU A 21 14.13 -6.37 -16.11
CA LEU A 21 13.40 -6.09 -17.34
C LEU A 21 13.93 -4.84 -18.05
N ARG A 22 14.25 -3.77 -17.30
CA ARG A 22 14.85 -2.56 -17.86
C ARG A 22 16.23 -2.85 -18.45
N GLU A 23 17.05 -3.66 -17.80
CA GLU A 23 18.37 -4.09 -18.34
C GLU A 23 18.22 -4.89 -19.65
N ALA A 24 17.11 -5.58 -19.83
CA ALA A 24 16.74 -6.27 -21.07
C ALA A 24 16.01 -5.37 -22.10
N ASP A 25 16.01 -4.05 -21.91
CA ASP A 25 15.32 -3.05 -22.76
C ASP A 25 13.78 -3.22 -22.79
N MET A 26 13.20 -3.85 -21.75
CA MET A 26 11.77 -4.07 -21.59
C MET A 26 11.18 -3.15 -20.51
N GLU A 27 11.32 -1.84 -20.69
CA GLU A 27 10.80 -0.89 -19.71
C GLU A 27 9.26 -0.86 -19.67
N LEU A 28 8.70 -1.18 -18.49
CA LEU A 28 7.25 -1.09 -18.28
C LEU A 28 6.82 0.35 -17.92
N PRO A 29 5.65 0.80 -18.43
CA PRO A 29 5.08 2.09 -18.06
C PRO A 29 4.88 2.22 -16.55
N GLU A 30 5.14 3.41 -15.99
CA GLU A 30 4.99 3.65 -14.54
C GLU A 30 3.58 3.29 -14.04
N LYS A 31 2.54 3.66 -14.80
CA LYS A 31 1.16 3.32 -14.47
C LYS A 31 0.94 1.81 -14.35
N PHE A 32 1.59 1.00 -15.18
CA PHE A 32 1.51 -0.46 -15.07
C PHE A 32 2.13 -0.94 -13.77
N LYS A 33 3.34 -0.46 -13.44
CA LYS A 33 4.06 -0.81 -12.20
C LYS A 33 3.19 -0.53 -10.97
N VAL A 34 2.59 0.66 -10.90
CA VAL A 34 1.71 1.08 -9.81
C VAL A 34 0.46 0.21 -9.72
N MET A 35 -0.26 -0.01 -10.83
CA MET A 35 -1.46 -0.86 -10.82
C MET A 35 -1.15 -2.30 -10.46
N ALA A 36 -0.04 -2.85 -10.96
CA ALA A 36 0.36 -4.22 -10.68
C ALA A 36 0.53 -4.48 -9.19
N VAL A 37 1.07 -3.51 -8.44
CA VAL A 37 1.19 -3.60 -6.98
C VAL A 37 -0.17 -3.47 -6.30
N ILE A 38 -0.95 -2.44 -6.64
CA ILE A 38 -2.25 -2.16 -5.99
C ILE A 38 -3.23 -3.32 -6.16
N GLU A 39 -3.33 -3.88 -7.38
CA GLU A 39 -4.22 -5.01 -7.66
C GLU A 39 -3.74 -6.33 -7.04
N LYS A 40 -2.49 -6.38 -6.56
CA LYS A 40 -1.92 -7.56 -5.92
C LYS A 40 -1.84 -7.44 -4.41
N PHE A 41 -2.35 -6.36 -3.80
CA PHE A 41 -2.39 -6.27 -2.35
C PHE A 41 -3.16 -7.45 -1.72
N PRO A 42 -2.72 -7.89 -0.53
CA PRO A 42 -3.45 -8.89 0.23
C PRO A 42 -4.77 -8.29 0.78
N LYS A 43 -5.70 -9.14 1.24
CA LYS A 43 -7.03 -8.70 1.73
C LYS A 43 -6.90 -7.78 2.94
N SER A 44 -5.92 -8.01 3.81
CA SER A 44 -5.61 -7.14 4.95
C SER A 44 -5.20 -5.70 4.59
N TRP A 45 -4.99 -5.41 3.30
CA TRP A 45 -4.63 -4.10 2.75
C TRP A 45 -5.71 -3.51 1.82
N GLU A 46 -6.91 -4.10 1.77
CA GLU A 46 -7.99 -3.73 0.84
C GLU A 46 -8.38 -2.25 0.94
N ASP A 47 -8.63 -1.73 2.14
CA ASP A 47 -9.04 -0.32 2.36
C ASP A 47 -7.96 0.67 1.90
N PHE A 48 -6.70 0.35 2.15
CA PHE A 48 -5.56 1.13 1.66
C PHE A 48 -5.48 1.08 0.13
N GLY A 49 -5.64 -0.12 -0.45
CA GLY A 49 -5.69 -0.32 -1.90
C GLY A 49 -6.80 0.51 -2.57
N LEU A 50 -8.01 0.51 -2.01
CA LEU A 50 -9.13 1.32 -2.49
C LEU A 50 -8.82 2.82 -2.43
N THR A 51 -8.21 3.28 -1.33
CA THR A 51 -7.77 4.66 -1.16
C THR A 51 -6.78 5.08 -2.25
N LEU A 52 -5.84 4.21 -2.60
CA LEU A 52 -4.90 4.45 -3.70
C LEU A 52 -5.58 4.44 -5.06
N LYS A 53 -6.53 3.53 -5.31
CA LYS A 53 -7.32 3.51 -6.56
C LYS A 53 -8.08 4.82 -6.79
N HIS A 54 -8.68 5.40 -5.75
CA HIS A 54 -9.34 6.70 -5.84
C HIS A 54 -8.38 7.85 -6.20
N LYS A 55 -7.11 7.74 -5.78
CA LYS A 55 -6.06 8.74 -6.03
C LYS A 55 -5.16 8.39 -7.23
N MET A 56 -5.48 7.32 -7.97
CA MET A 56 -4.59 6.66 -8.93
C MET A 56 -3.94 7.59 -9.96
N LYS A 57 -4.65 8.62 -10.45
CA LYS A 57 -4.12 9.57 -11.43
C LYS A 57 -2.90 10.39 -10.93
N LYS A 58 -2.65 10.41 -9.63
CA LYS A 58 -1.60 11.23 -8.99
C LYS A 58 -0.44 10.40 -8.41
N ILE A 59 -0.50 9.07 -8.51
CA ILE A 59 0.45 8.19 -7.84
C ILE A 59 1.59 7.86 -8.80
N THR A 60 2.81 8.24 -8.41
CA THR A 60 4.06 7.77 -9.02
C THR A 60 4.58 6.52 -8.31
N TRP A 61 5.53 5.81 -8.91
CA TRP A 61 6.15 4.64 -8.30
C TRP A 61 6.78 4.98 -6.93
N LYS A 62 7.53 6.08 -6.87
CA LYS A 62 8.17 6.56 -5.64
C LYS A 62 7.15 6.91 -4.55
N SER A 63 6.05 7.58 -4.94
CA SER A 63 4.96 7.90 -4.01
C SER A 63 4.32 6.62 -3.46
N LEU A 64 4.09 5.62 -4.31
CA LEU A 64 3.52 4.35 -3.89
C LEU A 64 4.42 3.66 -2.86
N MET A 65 5.72 3.54 -3.15
CA MET A 65 6.69 2.93 -2.23
C MET A 65 6.67 3.62 -0.86
N HIS A 66 6.70 4.95 -0.84
CA HIS A 66 6.62 5.71 0.40
C HIS A 66 5.30 5.46 1.17
N SER A 67 4.16 5.46 0.48
CA SER A 67 2.87 5.17 1.11
C SER A 67 2.79 3.75 1.67
N ILE A 68 3.37 2.75 1.00
CA ILE A 68 3.47 1.38 1.51
C ILE A 68 4.29 1.32 2.79
N THR A 69 5.46 1.97 2.82
CA THR A 69 6.28 2.03 4.05
C THR A 69 5.50 2.62 5.22
N VAL A 70 4.82 3.75 5.02
CA VAL A 70 4.04 4.41 6.08
C VAL A 70 2.88 3.53 6.56
N GLU A 71 2.12 2.94 5.64
CA GLU A 71 0.99 2.06 6.00
C GLU A 71 1.45 0.81 6.74
N GLU A 72 2.60 0.25 6.37
CA GLU A 72 3.13 -0.93 7.05
C GLU A 72 3.55 -0.61 8.49
N GLU A 73 4.22 0.51 8.71
CA GLU A 73 4.55 0.99 10.05
C GLU A 73 3.29 1.32 10.86
N HIS A 74 2.27 1.91 10.23
CA HIS A 74 0.97 2.16 10.85
C HIS A 74 0.26 0.87 11.27
N LYS A 75 0.25 -0.17 10.42
CA LYS A 75 -0.33 -1.49 10.75
C LYS A 75 0.46 -2.21 11.84
N LYS A 76 1.79 -2.05 11.91
CA LYS A 76 2.62 -2.56 13.01
C LYS A 76 2.29 -1.84 14.33
N ALA A 77 2.15 -0.52 14.29
CA ALA A 77 1.80 0.29 15.45
C ALA A 77 0.33 0.11 15.90
N GLY A 78 -0.56 -0.23 14.98
CA GLY A 78 -1.98 -0.51 15.19
C GLY A 78 -2.30 -1.88 15.82
N TYR A 79 -1.29 -2.70 16.14
CA TYR A 79 -1.43 -3.85 17.06
C TYR A 79 -1.52 -3.42 18.55
N ILE A 80 -1.96 -2.20 18.82
CA ILE A 80 -2.47 -1.79 20.13
C ILE A 80 -4.00 -1.91 20.01
N VAL A 81 -4.57 -2.84 20.78
CA VAL A 81 -5.99 -3.22 20.95
C VAL A 81 -7.05 -2.21 20.46
N PRO A 82 -8.19 -2.68 19.91
CA PRO A 82 -9.26 -1.80 19.45
C PRO A 82 -9.79 -0.98 20.63
N VAL A 83 -9.49 0.31 20.65
CA VAL A 83 -10.18 1.25 21.55
C VAL A 83 -11.60 1.35 21.03
N GLU A 84 -12.49 0.66 21.71
CA GLU A 84 -13.93 0.77 21.55
C GLU A 84 -14.33 2.24 21.68
N PHE A 85 -14.68 2.86 20.56
CA PHE A 85 -15.05 4.27 20.52
C PHE A 85 -16.45 4.41 21.11
N GLN A 86 -16.56 4.83 22.37
CA GLN A 86 -17.83 5.25 22.99
C GLN A 86 -17.99 6.76 22.79
N PRO A 87 -18.85 7.25 21.88
CA PRO A 87 -19.09 8.68 21.72
C PRO A 87 -19.94 9.18 22.90
N LYS A 88 -19.33 9.93 23.83
CA LYS A 88 -20.05 10.71 24.84
C LYS A 88 -20.58 12.00 24.22
N ALA A 89 -21.85 12.02 23.84
CA ALA A 89 -22.57 13.27 23.63
C ALA A 89 -22.81 13.95 24.99
N HIS A 90 -22.32 15.18 25.18
CA HIS A 90 -22.82 16.07 26.21
C HIS A 90 -23.83 17.02 25.56
N VAL A 91 -25.12 16.82 25.87
CA VAL A 91 -26.14 17.84 25.65
C VAL A 91 -26.06 18.78 26.85
N VAL A 92 -25.58 20.01 26.64
CA VAL A 92 -25.75 21.08 27.63
C VAL A 92 -27.19 21.57 27.47
N THR A 93 -27.99 21.44 28.52
CA THR A 93 -29.34 22.01 28.63
C THR A 93 -29.26 23.32 29.40
#